data_AF-A8VVF5-F1
#
_entry.id   AF-A8VVF5-F1
#
_cell.length_a   1.000
_cell.length_b   1.000
_cell.length_c   1.000
_cell.angle_alpha   90.00
_cell.angle_beta   90.00
_cell.angle_gamma   90.00
#
_symmetry.space_group_name_H-M   'P 1'
#
loop_
_entity.id
_entity.type
_entity.pdbx_description
1 polymer ?
#
loop_
_entity_poly.entity_id
_entity_poly.type
_entity_poly.pdbx_seq_one_letter_code
_entity_poly.pdbx_strand_id
1 'polypeptide(L)'
;NVAGTNLLDLMYTNPKRYSFLFQSYVNISMIKIHVYKSTMPYKIMERSIYSTRCFVENMKRTKILSDVEVEVLEDWHDWCTQNVNIEADLMIYLRTSPEVAYQRI
;
A
#
# COMPACT_ATOMS: atom_id res chain seq x y z
N ASN A 1 4.53 -1.79 -12.92
CA ASN A 1 5.61 -1.17 -13.72
C ASN A 1 5.33 0.31 -13.92
N VAL A 2 6.34 1.15 -13.69
CA VAL A 2 6.27 2.60 -13.92
C VAL A 2 7.31 2.92 -14.97
N ALA A 3 6.91 3.50 -16.10
CA ALA A 3 7.80 3.82 -17.22
C ALA A 3 8.70 2.65 -17.67
N GLY A 4 8.18 1.41 -17.65
CA GLY A 4 8.93 0.19 -17.99
C GLY A 4 9.78 -0.39 -16.86
N THR A 5 9.87 0.27 -15.70
CA THR A 5 10.63 -0.20 -14.54
C THR A 5 9.76 -0.96 -13.54
N ASN A 6 10.27 -2.07 -13.02
CA ASN A 6 9.61 -2.85 -11.97
C ASN A 6 10.00 -2.30 -10.58
N LEU A 7 9.15 -1.44 -10.02
CA LEU A 7 9.39 -0.87 -8.69
C LEU A 7 9.38 -1.91 -7.56
N LEU A 8 8.65 -3.02 -7.72
CA LEU A 8 8.63 -4.07 -6.71
C LEU A 8 9.99 -4.77 -6.62
N ASP A 9 10.57 -5.07 -7.78
CA ASP A 9 11.89 -5.68 -7.88
C ASP A 9 12.99 -4.76 -7.33
N LEU A 10 12.91 -3.46 -7.66
CA LEU A 10 13.82 -2.45 -7.10
C LEU A 10 13.70 -2.32 -5.57
N MET A 11 12.48 -2.41 -5.03
CA MET A 11 12.27 -2.41 -3.58
C MET A 11 12.92 -3.62 -2.92
N TYR A 12 12.82 -4.82 -3.50
CA TYR A 12 13.49 -6.01 -2.95
C TYR A 12 15.00 -5.96 -3.11
N THR A 13 15.51 -5.39 -4.21
CA THR A 13 16.95 -5.30 -4.49
C THR A 13 17.65 -4.25 -3.63
N ASN A 14 17.05 -3.06 -3.46
CA ASN A 14 17.59 -2.00 -2.62
C ASN A 14 16.47 -1.30 -1.83
N PRO A 15 16.02 -1.92 -0.72
CA PRO A 15 14.86 -1.44 0.03
C PRO A 15 15.09 -0.05 0.63
N LYS A 16 16.30 0.27 1.10
CA LYS A 16 16.57 1.60 1.68
C LYS A 16 16.38 2.74 0.69
N ARG A 17 16.66 2.52 -0.60
CA ARG A 17 16.53 3.56 -1.62
C ARG A 17 15.13 3.61 -2.23
N TYR A 18 14.51 2.46 -2.45
CA TYR A 18 13.29 2.36 -3.25
C TYR A 18 12.02 2.13 -2.44
N SER A 19 12.08 1.86 -1.13
CA SER A 19 10.87 1.64 -0.33
C SER A 19 9.97 2.86 -0.30
N PHE A 20 10.51 4.06 -0.10
CA PHE A 20 9.72 5.29 -0.11
C PHE A 20 9.02 5.49 -1.47
N LEU A 21 9.76 5.34 -2.57
CA LEU A 21 9.23 5.47 -3.92
C LEU A 21 8.13 4.43 -4.20
N PHE A 22 8.38 3.19 -3.81
CA PHE A 22 7.44 2.09 -3.99
C PHE A 22 6.15 2.33 -3.20
N GLN A 23 6.24 2.63 -1.90
CA GLN A 23 5.07 2.90 -1.06
C GLN A 23 4.29 4.13 -1.53
N SER A 24 4.98 5.19 -1.93
CA SER A 24 4.34 6.37 -2.53
C SER A 24 3.53 6.01 -3.78
N TYR A 25 4.09 5.19 -4.67
CA TYR A 25 3.39 4.77 -5.87
C TYR A 25 2.21 3.82 -5.57
N VAL A 26 2.36 2.91 -4.60
CA VAL A 26 1.29 2.03 -4.13
C VAL A 26 0.14 2.83 -3.52
N ASN A 27 0.42 3.87 -2.73
CA ASN A 27 -0.62 4.75 -2.19
C ASN A 27 -1.43 5.41 -3.30
N ILE A 28 -0.76 6.01 -4.29
CA ILE A 28 -1.43 6.66 -5.42
C ILE A 28 -2.26 5.66 -6.24
N SER A 29 -1.72 4.46 -6.52
CA SER A 29 -2.46 3.46 -7.29
C SER A 29 -3.70 2.94 -6.54
N MET A 30 -3.59 2.71 -5.23
CA MET A 30 -4.72 2.32 -4.39
C MET A 30 -5.80 3.38 -4.34
N ILE A 31 -5.45 4.65 -4.22
CA ILE A 31 -6.40 5.77 -4.26
C ILE A 31 -7.13 5.82 -5.60
N LYS A 32 -6.40 5.67 -6.72
CA LYS A 32 -7.03 5.63 -8.05
C LYS A 32 -8.04 4.50 -8.18
N ILE A 33 -7.73 3.32 -7.63
CA ILE A 33 -8.68 2.21 -7.62
C ILE A 33 -9.86 2.54 -6.70
N HIS A 34 -9.65 3.12 -5.52
CA HIS A 34 -10.73 3.53 -4.61
C HIS A 34 -11.70 4.53 -5.25
N VAL A 35 -11.19 5.56 -5.92
CA VAL A 35 -11.99 6.60 -6.58
C VAL A 35 -12.67 6.10 -7.87
N TYR A 36 -12.18 5.01 -8.47
CA TYR A 36 -12.76 4.46 -9.69
C TYR A 36 -14.23 4.07 -9.47
N LYS A 37 -15.12 4.68 -10.26
CA LYS A 37 -16.55 4.38 -10.25
C LYS A 37 -16.83 3.18 -11.14
N SER A 38 -17.20 2.07 -10.52
CA SER A 38 -17.64 0.87 -11.23
C SER A 38 -19.05 1.09 -11.80
N THR A 39 -19.32 0.52 -12.98
CA THR A 39 -20.67 0.44 -13.53
C THR A 39 -21.49 -0.69 -12.90
N MET A 40 -20.83 -1.62 -12.21
CA MET A 40 -21.45 -2.72 -11.50
C MET A 40 -21.96 -2.28 -10.13
N PRO A 41 -23.01 -2.93 -9.59
CA PRO A 41 -23.56 -2.59 -8.28
C PRO A 41 -22.63 -2.95 -7.12
N TYR A 42 -21.56 -3.69 -7.38
CA TYR A 42 -20.53 -4.04 -6.39
C TYR A 42 -19.13 -3.81 -6.96
N LYS A 43 -18.18 -3.61 -6.05
CA LYS A 43 -16.77 -3.42 -6.35
C LYS A 43 -15.96 -4.23 -5.35
N ILE A 44 -15.12 -5.13 -5.88
CA ILE A 44 -14.20 -5.93 -5.08
C ILE A 44 -12.80 -5.44 -5.38
N MET A 45 -12.02 -5.20 -4.33
CA MET A 45 -10.64 -4.77 -4.42
C MET A 45 -9.77 -5.74 -3.63
N GLU A 46 -8.64 -6.12 -4.22
CA GLU A 46 -7.56 -6.75 -3.46
C GLU A 46 -6.77 -5.65 -2.76
N ARG A 47 -6.67 -5.74 -1.42
CA ARG A 47 -6.08 -4.73 -0.53
C ARG A 47 -6.84 -3.40 -0.51
N SER A 48 -6.34 -2.49 0.32
CA SER A 48 -6.90 -1.16 0.54
C SER A 48 -5.81 -0.18 0.98
N ILE A 49 -6.12 1.12 0.97
CA ILE A 49 -5.22 2.15 1.50
C ILE A 49 -4.86 1.89 2.99
N TYR A 50 -5.77 1.25 3.74
CA TYR A 50 -5.54 0.86 5.13
C TYR A 50 -4.47 -0.22 5.27
N SER A 51 -4.48 -1.20 4.36
CA SER A 51 -3.45 -2.25 4.37
C SER A 51 -2.05 -1.70 4.03
N THR A 52 -1.95 -0.64 3.21
CA THR A 52 -0.67 -0.01 2.88
C THR A 52 0.00 0.58 4.12
N ARG A 53 -0.78 1.15 5.04
CA ARG A 53 -0.29 1.66 6.34
C ARG A 53 0.39 0.57 7.17
N CYS A 54 -0.08 -0.67 7.12
CA CYS A 54 0.58 -1.79 7.79
C CYS A 54 1.99 -2.07 7.24
N PHE A 55 2.19 -1.91 5.92
CA PHE A 55 3.51 -2.10 5.30
C PHE A 55 4.47 -0.95 5.66
N VAL A 56 3.98 0.29 5.67
CA VAL A 56 4.76 1.46 6.09
C VAL A 56 5.17 1.33 7.55
N GLU A 57 4.26 0.94 8.43
CA GLU A 57 4.55 0.70 9.85
C GLU A 57 5.57 -0.42 10.06
N ASN A 58 5.49 -1.51 9.28
CA ASN A 58 6.52 -2.54 9.31
C ASN A 58 7.88 -2.00 8.87
N MET A 59 7.93 -1.22 7.79
CA MET A 59 9.17 -0.62 7.27
C MET A 59 9.80 0.39 8.23
N LYS A 60 8.98 1.14 8.99
CA LYS A 60 9.37 2.01 10.11
C LYS A 60 10.07 1.20 11.20
N ARG A 61 9.42 0.13 11.68
CA ARG A 61 9.97 -0.75 12.73
C ARG A 61 11.28 -1.43 12.32
N THR A 62 11.39 -1.83 11.05
CA THR A 62 12.62 -2.44 10.52
C THR A 62 13.70 -1.41 10.15
N LYS A 63 13.46 -0.10 10.34
CA LYS A 63 14.39 0.99 9.98
C LYS A 63 14.82 0.97 8.51
N ILE A 64 13.93 0.52 7.63
CA ILE A 64 14.14 0.57 6.18
C ILE A 64 13.86 1.98 5.68
N LEU A 65 12.77 2.58 6.18
CA LEU A 65 12.45 3.98 5.97
C LEU A 65 13.02 4.81 7.12
N SER A 66 13.47 6.02 6.80
CA SER A 66 13.80 7.04 7.79
C SER A 66 12.54 7.64 8.41
N ASP A 67 12.66 8.22 9.60
CA ASP A 67 11.53 8.83 10.29
C ASP A 67 10.85 9.92 9.45
N VAL A 68 11.64 10.71 8.72
CA VAL A 68 11.11 11.75 7.82
C VAL A 68 10.31 11.16 6.66
N GLU A 69 10.78 10.07 6.05
CA GLU A 69 10.05 9.39 4.98
C GLU A 69 8.72 8.80 5.47
N VAL A 70 8.70 8.28 6.70
CA VAL A 70 7.51 7.74 7.33
C VAL A 70 6.50 8.86 7.59
N GLU A 71 6.91 9.95 8.22
CA GLU A 71 6.03 11.11 8.49
C GLU A 71 5.40 11.65 7.20
N VAL A 72 6.18 11.78 6.12
CA VAL A 72 5.63 12.21 4.81
C VAL A 72 4.60 11.21 4.28
N LEU A 73 4.85 9.89 4.38
CA LEU A 73 3.90 8.88 3.91
C LEU A 73 2.63 8.82 4.77
N GLU A 74 2.74 9.03 6.08
CA GLU A 74 1.63 9.09 7.01
C GLU A 74 0.77 10.36 6.78
N ASP A 75 1.40 11.53 6.62
CA ASP A 75 0.68 12.79 6.31
C ASP A 75 -0.08 12.70 4.99
N TRP A 76 0.54 12.12 3.95
CA TRP A 76 -0.15 11.83 2.69
C TRP A 76 -1.34 10.87 2.87
N HIS A 77 -1.18 9.83 3.69
CA HIS A 77 -2.25 8.87 3.97
C HIS A 77 -3.43 9.53 4.68
N ASP A 78 -3.15 10.33 5.71
CA ASP A 78 -4.16 11.04 6.50
C ASP A 78 -4.86 12.10 5.65
N TRP A 79 -4.13 12.85 4.82
CA TRP A 79 -4.74 13.79 3.87
C TRP A 79 -5.66 13.06 2.88
N CYS A 80 -5.23 11.94 2.30
CA CYS A 80 -6.06 11.20 1.35
C CYS A 80 -7.31 10.61 2.00
N THR A 81 -7.22 10.08 3.21
CA THR A 81 -8.39 9.52 3.91
C THR A 81 -9.41 10.57 4.31
N GLN A 82 -9.00 11.81 4.55
CA GLN A 82 -9.91 12.92 4.88
C GLN A 82 -10.50 13.61 3.64
N ASN A 83 -9.73 13.73 2.55
CA ASN A 83 -10.11 14.55 1.39
C ASN A 83 -10.64 13.73 0.20
N VAL A 84 -10.41 12.42 0.19
CA VAL A 84 -10.88 11.53 -0.89
C VAL A 84 -12.02 10.67 -0.36
N ASN A 85 -13.06 10.48 -1.17
CA ASN A 85 -14.15 9.57 -0.84
C ASN A 85 -13.68 8.11 -0.95
N ILE A 86 -13.08 7.59 0.12
CA ILE A 86 -12.62 6.21 0.24
C ILE A 86 -13.70 5.43 0.99
N GLU A 87 -14.57 4.75 0.25
CA GLU A 87 -15.63 3.91 0.80
C GLU A 87 -15.15 2.46 0.94
N ALA A 88 -15.42 1.87 2.11
CA ALA A 88 -15.14 0.47 2.40
C ALA A 88 -16.27 -0.13 3.24
N ASP A 89 -17.28 -0.71 2.58
CA ASP A 89 -18.46 -1.27 3.24
C ASP A 89 -18.15 -2.57 4.01
N LEU A 90 -17.27 -3.40 3.45
CA LEU A 90 -16.91 -4.70 4.03
C LEU A 90 -15.44 -5.00 3.77
N MET A 91 -14.74 -5.45 4.83
CA MET A 91 -13.38 -5.98 4.72
C MET A 91 -13.38 -7.48 5.02
N ILE A 92 -12.94 -8.27 4.05
CA ILE A 92 -12.78 -9.73 4.21
C ILE A 92 -11.33 -10.00 4.59
N TYR A 93 -11.10 -10.45 5.83
CA TYR A 93 -9.77 -10.81 6.31
C TYR A 93 -9.48 -12.30 6.09
N LEU A 94 -8.64 -12.61 5.10
CA LEU A 94 -8.16 -13.96 4.84
C LEU A 94 -7.05 -14.33 5.84
N ARG A 95 -7.45 -14.81 7.01
CA ARG A 95 -6.52 -15.19 8.09
C ARG A 95 -5.75 -16.46 7.72
N THR A 96 -4.42 -16.40 7.83
CA THR A 96 -3.51 -17.54 7.65
C THR A 96 -2.34 -17.43 8.62
N SER A 97 -1.62 -18.54 8.85
CA SER A 97 -0.36 -18.51 9.59
C SER A 97 0.81 -18.05 8.69
N PRO A 98 1.90 -17.50 9.25
CA PRO A 98 3.07 -17.08 8.47
C PRO A 98 3.71 -18.22 7.68
N GLU A 99 3.69 -19.44 8.20
CA GLU A 99 4.31 -20.62 7.57
C GLU A 99 3.57 -20.99 6.28
N VAL A 100 2.23 -20.99 6.33
CA VAL A 100 1.38 -21.25 5.15
C VAL A 100 1.52 -20.12 4.12
N ALA A 101 1.64 -18.86 4.57
CA ALA A 101 1.87 -17.74 3.67
C ALA A 101 3.24 -17.88 2.96
N TYR A 102 4.29 -18.23 3.70
CA TYR A 102 5.64 -18.41 3.15
C TYR A 102 5.71 -19.53 2.10
N GLN A 103 4.99 -20.63 2.29
CA GLN A 103 4.91 -21.72 1.33
C GLN A 103 4.24 -21.35 -0.01
N ARG A 104 3.46 -20.26 -0.04
CA ARG A 104 2.70 -19.81 -1.22
C ARG A 104 3.37 -18.65 -1.97
N ILE A 105 4.45 -18.09 -1.43
CA ILE A 105 5.27 -17.05 -2.06
C ILE A 105 6.20 -17.70 -3.08
#